data_AF-L8HIQ1-F1
#
_entry.id   AF-L8HIQ1-F1
#
_cell.length_a   1.000
_cell.length_b   1.000
_cell.length_c   1.000
_cell.angle_alpha   90.00
_cell.angle_beta   90.00
_cell.angle_gamma   90.00
#
_symmetry.space_group_name_H-M   'P 1'
#
loop_
_entity.id
_entity.type
_entity.pdbx_description
1 polymer ?
#
loop_
_entity_poly.entity_id
_entity_poly.type
_entity_poly.pdbx_seq_one_letter_code
_entity_poly.pdbx_strand_id
1 'polypeptide(L)'
;MAFSEYLDRVSWDERLSVTEEADKFPHLTGGWASPSLFGPNLYETIPSGVCPPFKYLIVSASGFGTPLHTEPDGGSTWLALLSGRKRWLVFPQDADITTFPNYHEDMSAHEFFSQVMWEGVQEPGEILYVPSGCAHVVLTLDASVAISVDFINDTNLPFIAPHLRALICPQ
;
A
#
# COMPACT_ATOMS: atom_id res chain seq x y z
N MET A 1 -0.73 -15.54 17.38
CA MET A 1 -2.09 -14.98 17.24
C MET A 1 -2.82 -15.88 16.27
N ALA A 2 -4.03 -16.33 16.58
CA ALA A 2 -4.83 -17.04 15.59
C ALA A 2 -5.28 -16.06 14.49
N PHE A 3 -5.47 -16.54 13.27
CA PHE A 3 -5.95 -15.70 12.17
C PHE A 3 -7.34 -15.14 12.47
N SER A 4 -8.24 -15.94 13.04
CA SER A 4 -9.52 -15.46 13.57
C SER A 4 -9.38 -14.31 14.58
N GLU A 5 -8.46 -14.40 15.54
CA GLU A 5 -8.18 -13.31 16.50
C GLU A 5 -7.63 -12.05 15.82
N TYR A 6 -6.90 -12.22 14.71
CA TYR A 6 -6.46 -11.11 13.86
C TYR A 6 -7.67 -10.48 13.16
N LEU A 7 -8.58 -11.28 12.60
CA LEU A 7 -9.79 -10.81 11.92
C LEU A 7 -10.76 -10.10 12.86
N ASP A 8 -10.96 -10.62 14.06
CA ASP A 8 -11.88 -10.06 15.06
C ASP A 8 -11.46 -8.66 15.54
N ARG A 9 -10.18 -8.31 15.36
CA ARG A 9 -9.62 -6.99 15.73
C ARG A 9 -9.68 -5.97 14.60
N VAL A 10 -10.08 -6.39 13.40
CA VAL A 10 -10.00 -5.58 12.19
C VAL A 10 -11.41 -5.30 11.67
N SER A 11 -11.74 -4.02 11.57
CA SER A 11 -12.87 -3.57 10.79
C SER A 11 -12.41 -3.25 9.37
N TRP A 12 -13.09 -3.86 8.40
CA TRP A 12 -12.89 -3.60 6.97
C TRP A 12 -13.90 -2.58 6.44
N ASP A 13 -14.62 -1.90 7.33
CA ASP A 13 -15.57 -0.86 6.93
C ASP A 13 -14.80 0.35 6.41
N GLU A 14 -14.84 0.55 5.10
CA GLU A 14 -14.18 1.66 4.42
C GLU A 14 -14.58 3.04 4.97
N ARG A 15 -15.74 3.16 5.64
CA ARG A 15 -16.15 4.41 6.31
C ARG A 15 -15.22 4.81 7.46
N LEU A 16 -14.36 3.92 7.93
CA LEU A 16 -13.34 4.17 8.95
C LEU A 16 -12.03 4.70 8.38
N SER A 17 -11.90 4.84 7.05
CA SER A 17 -10.72 5.40 6.42
C SER A 17 -11.09 6.36 5.29
N VAL A 18 -10.28 7.39 5.13
CA VAL A 18 -10.34 8.31 4.00
C VAL A 18 -8.98 8.27 3.33
N THR A 19 -8.98 7.91 2.05
CA THR A 19 -7.81 7.99 1.16
C THR A 19 -8.15 8.99 0.07
N GLU A 20 -7.45 10.11 0.06
CA GLU A 20 -7.67 11.16 -0.93
C GLU A 20 -6.37 11.52 -1.64
N GLU A 21 -6.49 12.04 -2.86
CA GLU A 21 -5.36 12.53 -3.61
C GLU A 21 -4.69 13.70 -2.88
N ALA A 22 -3.41 13.57 -2.58
CA ALA A 22 -2.67 14.53 -1.76
C ALA A 22 -2.60 15.91 -2.44
N ASP A 23 -2.60 15.95 -3.77
CA ASP A 23 -2.54 17.18 -4.57
C ASP A 23 -3.81 18.04 -4.48
N LYS A 24 -4.95 17.47 -4.02
CA LYS A 24 -6.17 18.25 -3.69
C LYS A 24 -5.99 19.13 -2.46
N PHE A 25 -4.95 18.89 -1.65
CA PHE A 25 -4.69 19.59 -0.40
C PHE A 25 -3.29 20.22 -0.37
N PRO A 26 -2.96 21.15 -1.29
CA PRO A 26 -1.60 21.70 -1.43
C PRO A 26 -1.10 22.46 -0.20
N HIS A 27 -2.00 22.91 0.67
CA HIS A 27 -1.65 23.54 1.95
C HIS A 27 -1.17 22.53 3.01
N LEU A 28 -1.53 21.25 2.87
CA LEU A 28 -1.05 20.16 3.72
C LEU A 28 0.22 19.52 3.16
N THR A 29 0.42 19.58 1.85
CA THR A 29 1.49 18.87 1.14
C THR A 29 2.60 19.77 0.60
N GLY A 30 2.39 21.09 0.55
CA GLY A 30 3.30 22.05 -0.11
C GLY A 30 4.68 22.23 0.51
N GLY A 31 4.93 21.66 1.70
CA GLY A 31 6.26 21.62 2.35
C GLY A 31 6.93 20.26 2.30
N TRP A 32 6.28 19.26 1.71
CA TRP A 32 6.73 17.88 1.70
C TRP A 32 7.37 17.52 0.35
N ALA A 33 8.44 16.73 0.39
CA ALA A 33 9.13 16.21 -0.78
C ALA A 33 9.40 14.72 -0.61
N SER A 34 9.30 13.96 -1.71
CA SER A 34 9.69 12.55 -1.74
C SER A 34 11.12 12.38 -1.24
N PRO A 35 11.39 11.42 -0.33
CA PRO A 35 12.75 11.13 0.10
C PRO A 35 13.63 10.81 -1.11
N SER A 36 14.83 11.40 -1.16
CA SER A 36 15.77 11.20 -2.26
C SER A 36 16.19 9.74 -2.46
N LEU A 37 16.01 8.90 -1.43
CA LEU A 37 16.23 7.46 -1.47
C LEU A 37 15.45 6.76 -2.60
N PHE A 38 14.24 7.23 -2.93
CA PHE A 38 13.38 6.60 -3.94
C PHE A 38 13.69 7.04 -5.37
N GLY A 39 14.57 8.03 -5.52
CA GLY A 39 14.96 8.56 -6.83
C GLY A 39 13.81 9.26 -7.56
N PRO A 40 13.99 9.51 -8.88
CA PRO A 40 12.96 10.12 -9.71
C PRO A 40 11.75 9.21 -9.87
N ASN A 41 10.54 9.75 -9.67
CA ASN A 41 9.29 9.04 -9.93
C ASN A 41 8.80 9.35 -11.35
N LEU A 42 8.68 8.33 -12.21
CA LEU A 42 8.20 8.48 -13.59
C LEU A 42 6.79 9.06 -13.67
N TYR A 43 5.95 8.88 -12.65
CA TYR A 43 4.65 9.54 -12.60
C TYR A 43 4.76 11.07 -12.70
N GLU A 44 5.79 11.67 -12.12
CA GLU A 44 6.03 13.11 -12.16
C GLU A 44 6.41 13.61 -13.57
N THR A 45 6.70 12.70 -14.50
CA THR A 45 7.00 13.02 -15.90
C THR A 45 5.78 12.93 -16.82
N ILE A 46 4.68 12.33 -16.34
CA ILE A 46 3.44 12.17 -17.11
C ILE A 46 2.62 13.48 -17.02
N PRO A 47 2.09 14.00 -18.14
CA PRO A 47 1.24 15.20 -18.10
C PRO A 47 0.05 15.04 -17.14
N SER A 48 -0.22 16.07 -16.33
CA SER A 48 -1.22 16.01 -15.25
C SER A 48 -2.64 15.65 -15.67
N GLY A 49 -3.03 15.93 -16.93
CA GLY A 49 -4.34 15.55 -17.47
C GLY A 49 -4.46 14.07 -17.88
N VAL A 50 -3.37 13.30 -17.78
CA VAL A 50 -3.28 11.90 -18.17
C VAL A 50 -2.70 11.03 -17.05
N CYS A 51 -1.86 11.61 -16.19
CA CYS A 51 -1.27 10.92 -15.06
C CYS A 51 -2.36 10.42 -14.11
N PRO A 52 -2.42 9.11 -13.79
CA PRO A 52 -3.26 8.65 -12.70
C PRO A 52 -2.75 9.26 -11.38
N PRO A 53 -3.61 9.40 -10.36
CA PRO A 53 -3.14 9.78 -9.04
C PRO A 53 -2.14 8.75 -8.51
N PHE A 54 -1.13 9.22 -7.80
CA PHE A 54 -0.07 8.38 -7.22
C PHE A 54 0.44 8.92 -5.88
N LYS A 55 -0.18 9.98 -5.35
CA LYS A 55 0.12 10.57 -4.04
C LYS A 55 -1.17 10.64 -3.24
N TYR A 56 -1.17 10.07 -2.05
CA TYR A 56 -2.37 9.92 -1.24
C TYR A 56 -2.15 10.41 0.19
N LEU A 57 -3.12 11.17 0.70
CA LEU A 57 -3.31 11.43 2.11
C LEU A 57 -4.27 10.38 2.67
N ILE A 58 -3.82 9.66 3.69
CA ILE A 58 -4.58 8.58 4.31
C ILE A 58 -4.86 8.96 5.76
N VAL A 59 -6.14 9.00 6.13
CA VAL A 59 -6.60 9.19 7.50
C VAL A 59 -7.46 7.99 7.88
N SER A 60 -7.04 7.23 8.89
CA SER A 60 -7.73 5.98 9.26
C SER A 60 -7.99 5.93 10.77
N ALA A 61 -9.18 5.45 11.17
CA ALA A 61 -9.51 5.19 12.56
C ALA A 61 -8.81 3.94 13.09
N SER A 62 -8.66 3.87 14.42
CA SER A 62 -8.15 2.69 15.12
C SER A 62 -8.99 1.45 14.80
N GLY A 63 -8.33 0.33 14.53
CA GLY A 63 -8.99 -0.93 14.18
C GLY A 63 -9.34 -1.07 12.70
N PHE A 64 -9.16 -0.04 11.87
CA PHE A 64 -9.36 -0.17 10.42
C PHE A 64 -8.27 -1.01 9.77
N GLY A 65 -8.64 -1.94 8.89
CA GLY A 65 -7.72 -2.70 8.05
C GLY A 65 -7.87 -2.36 6.57
N THR A 66 -6.74 -2.16 5.89
CA THR A 66 -6.67 -2.20 4.43
C THR A 66 -6.50 -3.68 4.01
N PRO A 67 -7.42 -4.26 3.23
CA PRO A 67 -7.36 -5.65 2.80
C PRO A 67 -6.08 -6.01 2.06
N LEU A 68 -5.82 -7.31 1.86
CA LEU A 68 -4.70 -7.78 1.05
C LEU A 68 -4.82 -7.22 -0.38
N HIS A 69 -3.78 -6.52 -0.84
CA HIS A 69 -3.72 -5.97 -2.19
C HIS A 69 -2.27 -5.80 -2.65
N THR A 70 -2.11 -5.58 -3.95
CA THR A 70 -0.90 -5.04 -4.58
C THR A 70 -1.24 -3.67 -5.17
N GLU A 71 -0.23 -2.87 -5.49
CA GLU A 71 -0.49 -1.61 -6.20
C GLU A 71 -1.13 -1.86 -7.58
N PRO A 72 -2.15 -1.09 -7.98
CA PRO A 72 -2.92 -1.34 -9.21
C PRO A 72 -2.09 -1.31 -10.50
N ASP A 73 -0.99 -0.57 -10.49
CA ASP A 73 -0.04 -0.42 -11.60
C ASP A 73 1.09 -1.47 -11.57
N GLY A 74 1.15 -2.28 -10.52
CA GLY A 74 2.27 -3.19 -10.21
C GLY A 74 3.54 -2.47 -9.73
N GLY A 75 3.47 -1.16 -9.52
CA GLY A 75 4.54 -0.30 -9.04
C GLY A 75 4.92 -0.61 -7.59
N SER A 76 5.89 0.13 -7.09
CA SER A 76 6.26 0.09 -5.67
C SER A 76 5.56 1.23 -4.95
N THR A 77 5.36 1.09 -3.64
CA THR A 77 4.83 2.19 -2.82
C THR A 77 5.74 2.45 -1.63
N TRP A 78 5.70 3.66 -1.11
CA TRP A 78 6.18 3.93 0.23
C TRP A 78 5.15 4.77 0.99
N LEU A 79 5.07 4.55 2.30
CA LEU A 79 4.15 5.24 3.18
C LEU A 79 4.93 5.87 4.34
N ALA A 80 4.85 7.20 4.45
CA ALA A 80 5.36 7.97 5.58
C ALA A 80 4.24 8.15 6.61
N LEU A 81 4.44 7.63 7.81
CA LEU A 81 3.46 7.72 8.89
C LEU A 81 3.67 9.01 9.68
N LEU A 82 2.70 9.92 9.65
CA LEU A 82 2.78 11.21 10.34
C LEU A 82 2.33 11.11 11.80
N SER A 83 1.30 10.29 12.06
CA SER A 83 0.78 10.03 13.40
C SER A 83 0.06 8.68 13.47
N GLY A 84 -0.12 8.16 14.68
CA GLY A 84 -0.73 6.85 14.94
C GLY A 84 0.26 5.71 14.75
N ARG A 85 -0.24 4.48 14.62
CA ARG A 85 0.57 3.28 14.40
C ARG A 85 -0.09 2.35 13.40
N LYS A 86 0.70 1.72 12.54
CA LYS A 86 0.20 0.75 11.55
C LYS A 86 1.00 -0.54 11.66
N ARG A 87 0.31 -1.69 11.72
CA ARG A 87 0.92 -3.00 11.58
C ARG A 87 0.83 -3.44 10.13
N TRP A 88 1.90 -4.00 9.61
CA TRP A 88 2.04 -4.41 8.22
C TRP A 88 2.35 -5.88 8.15
N LEU A 89 1.73 -6.54 7.19
CA LEU A 89 2.08 -7.88 6.72
C LEU A 89 2.43 -7.74 5.24
N VAL A 90 3.66 -8.07 4.86
CA VAL A 90 4.15 -8.00 3.48
C VAL A 90 4.49 -9.41 3.02
N PHE A 91 3.98 -9.77 1.86
CA PHE A 91 4.10 -11.08 1.23
C PHE A 91 5.09 -11.00 0.06
N PRO A 92 5.79 -12.10 -0.26
CA PRO A 92 6.67 -12.13 -1.42
C PRO A 92 5.85 -12.02 -2.72
N GLN A 93 6.50 -11.60 -3.80
CA GLN A 93 5.84 -11.35 -5.09
C GLN A 93 5.19 -12.59 -5.72
N ASP A 94 5.69 -13.78 -5.40
CA ASP A 94 5.20 -15.08 -5.86
C ASP A 94 4.19 -15.73 -4.90
N ALA A 95 3.78 -15.03 -3.84
CA ALA A 95 2.71 -15.49 -2.97
C ALA A 95 1.43 -15.69 -3.79
N ASP A 96 0.73 -16.81 -3.56
CA ASP A 96 -0.51 -17.10 -4.26
C ASP A 96 -1.66 -16.28 -3.69
N ILE A 97 -1.70 -14.99 -4.05
CA ILE A 97 -2.70 -14.02 -3.59
C ILE A 97 -4.14 -14.44 -3.94
N THR A 98 -4.32 -15.33 -4.92
CA THR A 98 -5.65 -15.76 -5.42
C THR A 98 -6.35 -16.76 -4.51
N THR A 99 -5.62 -17.32 -3.53
CA THR A 99 -6.20 -18.09 -2.43
C THR A 99 -6.70 -17.20 -1.28
N PHE A 100 -6.29 -15.94 -1.24
CA PHE A 100 -6.65 -14.96 -0.22
C PHE A 100 -7.76 -13.93 -0.56
N PRO A 101 -8.24 -13.76 -1.82
CA PRO A 101 -9.04 -12.59 -2.20
C PRO A 101 -10.47 -12.67 -1.65
N ASN A 102 -10.86 -13.83 -1.16
CA ASN A 102 -12.03 -14.03 -0.34
C ASN A 102 -11.57 -14.81 0.87
N TYR A 103 -11.89 -14.29 2.06
CA TYR A 103 -11.75 -14.97 3.34
C TYR A 103 -12.47 -16.32 3.29
N HIS A 104 -11.81 -17.33 2.77
CA HIS A 104 -12.37 -18.67 2.67
C HIS A 104 -12.07 -19.39 3.98
N GLU A 105 -13.11 -20.02 4.53
CA GLU A 105 -13.11 -20.82 5.75
C GLU A 105 -12.08 -21.98 5.73
N ASP A 106 -11.41 -22.21 4.59
CA ASP A 106 -10.50 -23.31 4.33
C ASP A 106 -9.01 -23.02 4.61
N MET A 107 -8.59 -21.76 4.72
CA MET A 107 -7.18 -21.43 5.02
C MET A 107 -6.95 -21.31 6.52
N SER A 108 -6.03 -22.11 7.05
CA SER A 108 -5.64 -22.00 8.45
C SER A 108 -4.80 -20.75 8.71
N ALA A 109 -4.81 -20.30 9.97
CA ALA A 109 -3.94 -19.21 10.39
C ALA A 109 -2.46 -19.47 10.10
N HIS A 110 -2.05 -20.73 10.26
CA HIS A 110 -0.67 -21.13 10.02
C HIS A 110 -0.28 -20.97 8.55
N GLU A 111 -1.15 -21.37 7.62
CA GLU A 111 -0.93 -21.23 6.18
C GLU A 111 -0.93 -19.78 5.71
N PHE A 112 -1.76 -18.93 6.33
CA PHE A 112 -1.74 -17.50 6.05
C PHE A 112 -0.43 -16.85 6.50
N PHE A 113 -0.07 -17.04 7.78
CA PHE A 113 1.10 -16.37 8.36
C PHE A 113 2.43 -16.97 7.89
N SER A 114 2.47 -18.22 7.38
CA SER A 114 3.70 -18.82 6.84
C SER A 114 4.16 -18.19 5.53
N GLN A 115 3.27 -17.50 4.81
CA GLN A 115 3.59 -16.80 3.57
C GLN A 115 4.08 -15.36 3.80
N VAL A 116 4.02 -14.86 5.03
CA VAL A 116 4.48 -13.50 5.36
C VAL A 116 5.99 -13.44 5.29
N MET A 117 6.52 -12.64 4.35
CA MET A 117 7.95 -12.38 4.23
C MET A 117 8.43 -11.40 5.29
N TRP A 118 7.61 -10.38 5.60
CA TRP A 118 7.94 -9.38 6.60
C TRP A 118 6.70 -8.91 7.36
N GLU A 119 6.86 -8.77 8.68
CA GLU A 119 5.85 -8.22 9.57
C GLU A 119 6.49 -7.18 10.49
N GLY A 120 5.81 -6.05 10.69
CA GLY A 120 6.28 -5.01 11.58
C GLY A 120 5.20 -4.02 11.98
N VAL A 121 5.50 -3.25 13.04
CA VAL A 121 4.72 -2.07 13.41
C VAL A 121 5.52 -0.86 12.98
N GLN A 122 4.87 0.00 12.19
CA GLN A 122 5.34 1.31 11.80
C GLN A 122 4.92 2.33 12.84
N GLU A 123 5.89 3.10 13.31
CA GLU A 123 5.75 4.17 14.29
C GLU A 123 5.74 5.56 13.61
N PRO A 124 5.25 6.63 14.28
CA PRO A 124 5.27 7.97 13.74
C PRO A 124 6.68 8.44 13.34
N GLY A 125 6.80 9.04 12.16
CA GLY A 125 8.06 9.50 11.57
C GLY A 125 8.78 8.43 10.74
N GLU A 126 8.35 7.17 10.77
CA GLU A 126 8.92 6.11 9.95
C GLU A 126 8.33 6.09 8.54
N ILE A 127 9.14 5.62 7.59
CA ILE A 127 8.74 5.38 6.21
C ILE A 127 8.85 3.89 5.95
N LEU A 128 7.73 3.28 5.58
CA LEU A 128 7.72 1.91 5.09
C LEU A 128 7.79 1.89 3.56
N TYR A 129 8.61 1.01 3.00
CA TYR A 129 8.70 0.75 1.58
C TYR A 129 8.16 -0.65 1.25
N VAL A 130 7.30 -0.76 0.24
CA VAL A 130 6.79 -2.02 -0.29
C VAL A 130 7.28 -2.19 -1.72
N PRO A 131 8.08 -3.24 -2.02
CA PRO A 131 8.57 -3.50 -3.37
C PRO A 131 7.46 -3.86 -4.36
N SER A 132 7.75 -3.64 -5.65
CA SER A 132 6.82 -3.95 -6.74
C SER A 132 6.30 -5.39 -6.70
N GLY A 133 4.99 -5.53 -6.85
CA GLY A 133 4.30 -6.82 -6.86
C GLY A 133 4.22 -7.53 -5.50
N CYS A 134 4.76 -6.96 -4.42
CA CYS A 134 4.59 -7.54 -3.08
C CYS A 134 3.19 -7.19 -2.56
N ALA A 135 2.38 -8.22 -2.31
CA ALA A 135 1.08 -8.04 -1.69
C ALA A 135 1.23 -7.67 -0.22
N HIS A 136 0.30 -6.90 0.32
CA HIS A 136 0.39 -6.47 1.71
C HIS A 136 -0.97 -6.18 2.33
N VAL A 137 -1.02 -6.32 3.67
CA VAL A 137 -2.16 -6.00 4.53
C VAL A 137 -1.70 -4.95 5.54
N VAL A 138 -2.56 -3.96 5.81
CA VAL A 138 -2.26 -2.89 6.77
C VAL A 138 -3.35 -2.83 7.83
N LEU A 139 -2.97 -2.93 9.09
CA LEU A 139 -3.88 -2.72 10.22
C LEU A 139 -3.52 -1.43 10.93
N THR A 140 -4.48 -0.52 11.03
CA THR A 140 -4.35 0.72 11.80
C THR A 140 -4.55 0.44 13.28
N LEU A 141 -3.45 0.42 14.05
CA LEU A 141 -3.46 0.09 15.47
C LEU A 141 -4.00 1.24 16.32
N ASP A 142 -3.61 2.47 15.98
CA ASP A 142 -4.15 3.71 16.54
C ASP A 142 -4.60 4.63 15.40
N ALA A 143 -5.58 5.51 15.64
CA ALA A 143 -6.01 6.48 14.65
C ALA A 143 -4.79 7.22 14.06
N SER A 144 -4.69 7.25 12.73
CA SER A 144 -3.46 7.58 12.02
C SER A 144 -3.67 8.56 10.88
N VAL A 145 -2.61 9.30 10.59
CA VAL A 145 -2.48 10.14 9.39
C VAL A 145 -1.18 9.74 8.69
N ALA A 146 -1.23 9.49 7.40
CA ALA A 146 -0.09 9.07 6.59
C ALA A 146 -0.11 9.69 5.19
N ILE A 147 1.06 9.77 4.57
CA ILE A 147 1.21 10.04 3.14
C ILE A 147 1.73 8.77 2.48
N SER A 148 1.02 8.28 1.46
CA SER A 148 1.47 7.17 0.62
C SER A 148 1.77 7.69 -0.78
N VAL A 149 2.82 7.17 -1.39
CA VAL A 149 3.16 7.51 -2.78
C VAL A 149 3.56 6.26 -3.53
N ASP A 150 2.84 6.04 -4.62
CA ASP A 150 3.17 5.01 -5.59
C ASP A 150 4.21 5.58 -6.53
N PHE A 151 5.21 4.78 -6.85
CA PHE A 151 6.30 5.23 -7.67
C PHE A 151 6.82 4.16 -8.60
N ILE A 152 7.16 4.65 -9.78
CA ILE A 152 7.85 3.89 -10.80
C ILE A 152 9.18 4.56 -11.04
N ASN A 153 10.26 3.80 -11.01
CA ASN A 153 11.59 4.27 -11.38
C ASN A 153 12.31 3.19 -12.22
N ASP A 154 13.58 3.43 -12.54
CA ASP A 154 14.40 2.51 -13.34
C ASP A 154 14.55 1.11 -12.72
N THR A 155 14.44 0.99 -11.40
CA THR A 155 14.58 -0.30 -10.69
C THR A 155 13.36 -1.20 -10.84
N ASN A 156 12.15 -0.64 -10.95
CA ASN A 156 10.92 -1.41 -11.04
C ASN A 156 10.24 -1.38 -12.43
N LEU A 157 10.63 -0.44 -13.30
CA LEU A 157 10.09 -0.30 -14.64
C LEU A 157 10.13 -1.60 -15.48
N PRO A 158 11.23 -2.39 -15.49
CA PRO A 158 11.27 -3.64 -16.27
C PRO A 158 10.21 -4.66 -15.85
N PHE A 159 9.82 -4.67 -14.57
CA PHE A 159 8.83 -5.60 -14.03
C PHE A 159 7.40 -5.22 -14.43
N ILE A 160 7.11 -3.92 -14.46
CA ILE A 160 5.75 -3.41 -14.75
C ILE A 160 5.50 -3.15 -16.23
N ALA A 161 6.55 -2.96 -17.04
CA ALA A 161 6.43 -2.61 -18.46
C ALA A 161 5.51 -3.54 -19.27
N PRO A 162 5.49 -4.87 -19.05
CA PRO A 162 4.52 -5.76 -19.71
C PRO A 162 3.07 -5.44 -19.34
N HIS A 163 2.82 -5.09 -18.07
CA HIS A 163 1.49 -4.75 -17.56
C HIS A 163 1.02 -3.40 -18.12
N LEU A 164 1.89 -2.37 -18.08
CA LEU A 164 1.61 -1.06 -18.66
C LEU A 164 1.32 -1.14 -20.16
N ARG A 165 2.04 -1.99 -20.91
CA ARG A 165 1.78 -2.20 -22.33
C ARG A 165 0.39 -2.79 -22.59
N ALA A 166 -0.04 -3.75 -21.78
CA ALA A 166 -1.38 -4.35 -21.90
C ALA A 166 -2.50 -3.35 -21.62
N LEU A 167 -2.28 -2.40 -20.71
CA LEU A 167 -3.24 -1.34 -20.38
C LEU A 167 -3.34 -0.26 -21.47
N ILE A 168 -2.21 0.13 -22.08
CA ILE A 168 -2.15 1.25 -23.05
C ILE A 168 -2.39 0.78 -24.49
N CYS A 169 -2.08 -0.47 -24.81
CA CYS A 169 -2.30 -1.07 -26.13
C CYS A 169 -3.17 -2.33 -26.02
N PRO A 170 -4.48 -2.19 -25.73
CA PRO A 170 -5.39 -3.33 -25.77
C PRO A 170 -5.43 -3.91 -27.19
N GLN A 171 -5.30 -5.24 -27.30
CA GLN A 171 -5.39 -5.97 -28.58
C GLN A 171 -6.78 -5.86 -29.21
#